data_AF-A0A9X7A2S6-F1
#
_entry.id   AF-A0A9X7A2S6-F1
#
_cell.length_a   1.000
_cell.length_b   1.000
_cell.length_c   1.000
_cell.angle_alpha   90.00
_cell.angle_beta   90.00
_cell.angle_gamma   90.00
#
_symmetry.space_group_name_H-M   'P 1'
#
loop_
_entity.id
_entity.type
_entity.pdbx_description
1 polymer ?
#
loop_
_entity_poly.entity_id
_entity_poly.type
_entity_poly.pdbx_seq_one_letter_code
_entity_poly.pdbx_strand_id
1 'polypeptide(L)'
;MNEEEIFEIGANCLLRVGNRFFAVVEIESEVPGVDLEVFVIIRINMETAKRLKNAGLHFCEIRNTAPREDDVTAEFKCIFITNRQAFALFDVENDMDRAVFVRISLEEAERALRKGAMRCTVIDARE
;
A
#
# COMPACT_ATOMS: atom_id res chain seq x y z
N MET A 1 31.46 -9.88 -5.65
CA MET A 1 30.15 -10.55 -5.73
C MET A 1 29.15 -9.54 -5.21
N ASN A 2 28.30 -9.01 -6.08
CA ASN A 2 27.08 -8.39 -5.59
C ASN A 2 26.24 -9.56 -5.07
N GLU A 3 25.86 -9.52 -3.79
CA GLU A 3 24.83 -10.41 -3.30
C GLU A 3 23.55 -10.00 -4.04
N GLU A 4 22.97 -10.90 -4.84
CA GLU A 4 21.64 -10.66 -5.41
C GLU A 4 20.68 -10.45 -4.22
N GLU A 5 19.97 -9.33 -4.21
CA GLU A 5 18.96 -9.07 -3.19
C GLU A 5 17.88 -10.15 -3.31
N ILE A 6 17.54 -10.82 -2.20
CA ILE A 6 16.52 -11.87 -2.18
C ILE A 6 15.11 -11.25 -2.14
N PHE A 7 15.03 -10.06 -1.54
CA PHE A 7 13.83 -9.25 -1.45
C PHE A 7 14.16 -7.80 -1.79
N GLU A 8 13.25 -7.14 -2.48
CA GLU A 8 13.33 -5.71 -2.78
C GLU A 8 12.06 -4.96 -2.34
N ILE A 9 12.08 -3.63 -2.55
CA ILE A 9 10.94 -2.74 -2.31
C ILE A 9 10.45 -2.22 -3.66
N GLY A 10 9.37 -2.82 -4.19
CA GLY A 10 8.72 -2.36 -5.42
C GLY A 10 8.10 -0.99 -5.28
N ALA A 11 7.04 -0.88 -4.47
CA ALA A 11 6.39 0.39 -4.16
C ALA A 11 6.66 0.90 -2.74
N ASN A 12 6.89 2.21 -2.62
CA ASN A 12 6.89 2.90 -1.33
C ASN A 12 6.25 4.30 -1.39
N CYS A 13 5.47 4.64 -0.36
CA CYS A 13 4.85 5.95 -0.25
C CYS A 13 4.40 6.29 1.18
N LEU A 14 4.04 7.55 1.40
CA LEU A 14 3.39 8.03 2.62
C LEU A 14 1.88 8.09 2.42
N LEU A 15 1.12 7.48 3.32
CA LEU A 15 -0.33 7.64 3.35
C LEU A 15 -0.73 8.57 4.49
N ARG A 16 -1.59 9.54 4.19
CA ARG A 16 -2.22 10.41 5.19
C ARG A 16 -3.73 10.21 5.18
N VAL A 17 -4.28 9.79 6.32
CA VAL A 17 -5.74 9.68 6.53
C VAL A 17 -6.15 10.57 7.69
N GLY A 18 -6.64 11.77 7.37
CA GLY A 18 -6.90 12.82 8.35
C GLY A 18 -5.62 13.24 9.08
N ASN A 19 -5.56 12.97 10.39
CA ASN A 19 -4.40 13.25 11.25
C ASN A 19 -3.54 12.00 11.53
N ARG A 20 -3.77 10.89 10.82
CA ARG A 20 -2.96 9.67 10.92
C ARG A 20 -2.02 9.58 9.72
N PHE A 21 -0.80 9.14 10.01
CA PHE A 21 0.27 9.00 9.02
C PHE A 21 0.71 7.53 8.97
N PHE A 22 1.02 7.07 7.78
CA PHE A 22 1.50 5.72 7.53
C PHE A 22 2.62 5.76 6.48
N ALA A 23 3.62 4.91 6.63
CA ALA A 23 4.46 4.48 5.51
C ALA A 23 3.83 3.22 4.91
N VAL A 24 3.81 3.14 3.59
CA VAL A 24 3.31 1.97 2.84
C VAL A 24 4.50 1.45 2.07
N VAL A 25 4.78 0.17 2.23
CA VAL A 25 5.93 -0.50 1.64
C VAL A 25 5.46 -1.83 1.09
N GLU A 26 5.78 -2.09 -0.16
CA GLU A 26 5.74 -3.40 -0.78
C GLU A 26 7.06 -4.12 -0.53
N ILE A 27 6.98 -5.41 -0.26
CA ILE A 27 8.14 -6.29 -0.14
C ILE A 27 7.89 -7.43 -1.11
N GLU A 28 8.78 -7.59 -2.08
CA GLU A 28 8.66 -8.60 -3.13
C GLU A 28 9.92 -9.45 -3.22
N SER A 29 9.78 -10.67 -3.76
CA SER A 29 10.90 -11.59 -3.94
C SER A 29 11.50 -11.49 -5.32
N GLU A 30 12.81 -11.28 -5.38
CA GLU A 30 13.60 -11.30 -6.62
C GLU A 30 13.99 -12.72 -7.07
N VAL A 31 13.62 -13.74 -6.30
CA VAL A 31 14.03 -15.12 -6.58
C VAL A 31 13.18 -15.70 -7.71
N PRO A 32 13.78 -16.13 -8.83
CA PRO A 32 13.02 -16.67 -9.96
C PRO A 32 12.13 -17.85 -9.55
N GLY A 33 10.83 -17.73 -9.84
CA GLY A 33 9.83 -18.75 -9.52
C GLY A 33 9.23 -18.65 -8.11
N VAL A 34 9.58 -17.62 -7.33
CA VAL A 34 8.94 -17.31 -6.04
C VAL A 34 7.99 -16.14 -6.24
N ASP A 35 6.68 -16.44 -6.29
CA ASP A 35 5.62 -15.43 -6.31
C ASP A 35 5.28 -15.05 -4.86
N LEU A 36 6.03 -14.08 -4.32
CA LEU A 36 5.82 -13.54 -2.98
C LEU A 36 5.96 -12.02 -3.03
N GLU A 37 4.82 -11.36 -2.83
CA GLU A 37 4.73 -9.91 -2.75
C GLU A 37 3.71 -9.53 -1.67
N VAL A 38 4.08 -8.61 -0.79
CA VAL A 38 3.25 -8.20 0.34
C VAL A 38 3.32 -6.70 0.61
N PHE A 39 2.16 -6.07 0.77
CA PHE A 39 2.06 -4.71 1.27
C PHE A 39 1.97 -4.66 2.81
N VAL A 40 2.85 -3.86 3.41
CA VAL A 40 2.86 -3.55 4.84
C VAL A 40 2.54 -2.07 5.05
N ILE A 41 1.51 -1.79 5.84
CA ILE A 41 1.12 -0.43 6.23
C ILE A 41 1.63 -0.14 7.64
N ILE A 42 2.63 0.73 7.75
CA ILE A 42 3.30 1.05 9.01
C ILE A 42 2.75 2.38 9.52
N ARG A 43 1.99 2.36 10.61
CA ARG A 43 1.52 3.57 11.27
C ARG A 43 2.68 4.27 11.96
N ILE A 44 2.90 5.53 11.60
CA ILE A 44 4.00 6.36 12.07
C ILE A 44 3.48 7.67 12.68
N ASN A 45 4.33 8.35 13.45
CA ASN A 45 3.99 9.66 14.00
C ASN A 45 4.24 10.77 12.95
N MET A 46 3.74 11.97 13.21
CA MET A 46 3.86 13.10 12.28
C MET A 46 5.32 13.50 12.04
N GLU A 47 6.18 13.38 13.06
CA GLU A 47 7.58 13.76 12.94
C GLU A 47 8.34 12.81 12.01
N THR A 48 8.17 11.50 12.19
CA THR A 48 8.71 10.48 11.28
C THR A 48 8.20 10.69 9.85
N ALA A 49 6.89 10.94 9.67
CA ALA A 49 6.33 11.20 8.35
C ALA A 49 6.96 12.44 7.66
N LYS A 50 7.21 13.51 8.43
CA LYS A 50 7.90 14.72 7.91
C LYS A 50 9.34 14.40 7.50
N ARG A 51 10.08 13.64 8.31
CA ARG A 51 11.47 13.24 7.99
C ARG A 51 11.52 12.41 6.70
N LEU A 52 10.63 11.42 6.57
CA LEU A 52 10.54 10.58 5.35
C LEU A 52 10.14 11.42 4.13
N LYS A 53 9.17 12.33 4.27
CA LYS A 53 8.76 13.24 3.19
C LYS A 53 9.92 14.13 2.71
N ASN A 54 10.74 14.61 3.64
CA ASN A 54 11.91 15.44 3.36
C ASN A 54 13.06 14.64 2.73
N ALA A 55 13.16 13.34 3.06
CA ALA A 55 14.13 12.43 2.46
C ALA A 55 13.77 12.02 1.01
N GLY A 56 12.57 12.36 0.54
CA GLY A 56 12.14 12.13 -0.84
C GLY A 56 10.88 11.29 -0.98
N LEU A 57 10.38 10.67 0.10
CA LEU A 57 9.18 9.83 0.00
C LEU A 57 7.95 10.67 -0.41
N HIS A 58 7.18 10.19 -1.38
CA HIS A 58 6.00 10.88 -1.91
C HIS A 58 4.72 10.38 -1.24
N PHE A 59 3.62 11.12 -1.35
CA PHE A 59 2.33 10.64 -0.84
C PHE A 59 1.74 9.59 -1.78
N CYS A 60 1.15 8.54 -1.22
CA CYS A 60 0.39 7.55 -1.97
C CYS A 60 -0.77 8.20 -2.71
N GLU A 61 -1.10 7.65 -3.86
CA GLU A 61 -2.27 8.11 -4.59
C GLU A 61 -3.55 7.62 -3.92
N ILE A 62 -4.55 8.50 -3.82
CA ILE A 62 -5.89 8.15 -3.34
C ILE A 62 -6.91 8.51 -4.43
N ARG A 63 -7.63 7.51 -4.93
CA ARG A 63 -8.67 7.66 -5.96
C ARG A 63 -10.05 7.35 -5.41
N ASN A 64 -11.08 7.80 -6.13
CA ASN A 64 -12.49 7.42 -5.87
C ASN A 64 -12.96 6.26 -6.74
N THR A 65 -12.18 5.90 -7.75
CA THR A 65 -12.48 4.84 -8.72
C THR A 65 -11.24 3.99 -8.90
N ALA A 66 -11.45 2.69 -9.14
CA ALA A 66 -10.35 1.80 -9.48
C ALA A 66 -9.60 2.31 -10.73
N PRO A 67 -8.27 2.13 -10.80
CA PRO A 67 -7.53 2.29 -12.04
C PRO A 67 -8.18 1.46 -13.16
N ARG A 68 -8.19 1.97 -14.40
CA ARG A 68 -8.72 1.26 -15.57
C ARG A 68 -7.57 0.67 -16.39
N GLU A 69 -7.84 -0.48 -17.00
CA GLU A 69 -6.91 -1.35 -17.73
C GLU A 69 -6.37 -0.78 -19.06
N ASP A 70 -6.56 0.51 -19.36
CA ASP A 70 -6.28 1.00 -20.72
C ASP A 70 -4.78 0.93 -21.09
N ASP A 71 -3.85 0.74 -20.13
CA ASP A 71 -2.42 0.37 -20.32
C ASP A 71 -1.71 0.00 -18.98
N VAL A 72 -2.47 -0.43 -17.96
CA VAL A 72 -1.98 -0.56 -16.57
C VAL A 72 -2.58 -1.81 -15.92
N THR A 73 -1.74 -2.74 -15.45
CA THR A 73 -2.20 -3.88 -14.63
C THR A 73 -2.51 -3.35 -13.24
N ALA A 74 -3.75 -3.45 -12.78
CA ALA A 74 -4.14 -3.05 -11.44
C ALA A 74 -4.60 -4.27 -10.64
N GLU A 75 -3.73 -4.80 -9.78
CA GLU A 75 -4.04 -5.95 -8.95
C GLU A 75 -4.59 -5.52 -7.59
N PHE A 76 -5.74 -6.07 -7.20
CA PHE A 76 -6.27 -5.87 -5.85
C PHE A 76 -5.44 -6.65 -4.83
N LYS A 77 -4.85 -5.96 -3.85
CA LYS A 77 -4.04 -6.58 -2.80
C LYS A 77 -4.82 -6.81 -1.50
N CYS A 78 -5.44 -5.77 -0.94
CA CYS A 78 -6.11 -5.89 0.36
C CYS A 78 -7.08 -4.74 0.71
N ILE A 79 -7.89 -4.94 1.75
CA ILE A 79 -8.76 -3.93 2.34
C ILE A 79 -8.06 -3.27 3.53
N PHE A 80 -7.88 -1.95 3.46
CA PHE A 80 -7.37 -1.12 4.55
C PHE A 80 -8.50 -0.32 5.19
N ILE A 81 -8.70 -0.48 6.50
CA ILE A 81 -9.70 0.28 7.27
C ILE A 81 -8.99 1.04 8.39
N THR A 82 -9.13 2.36 8.40
CA THR A 82 -8.62 3.22 9.48
C THR A 82 -9.54 4.41 9.72
N ASN A 83 -9.75 4.75 10.99
CA ASN A 83 -10.57 5.90 11.40
C ASN A 83 -11.95 5.98 10.70
N ARG A 84 -12.67 4.85 10.62
CA ARG A 84 -13.97 4.73 9.93
C ARG A 84 -13.93 5.07 8.42
N GLN A 85 -12.75 5.12 7.82
CA GLN A 85 -12.56 5.17 6.38
C GLN A 85 -12.04 3.82 5.90
N ALA A 86 -12.46 3.41 4.70
CA ALA A 86 -12.03 2.18 4.07
C ALA A 86 -11.46 2.46 2.68
N PHE A 87 -10.48 1.65 2.32
CA PHE A 87 -9.78 1.71 1.04
C PHE A 87 -9.54 0.29 0.55
N ALA A 88 -9.69 0.07 -0.75
CA ALA A 88 -9.10 -1.06 -1.45
C ALA A 88 -7.71 -0.63 -1.94
N LEU A 89 -6.69 -1.38 -1.55
CA LEU A 89 -5.32 -1.18 -2.02
C LEU A 89 -5.14 -1.96 -3.32
N PHE A 90 -4.74 -1.24 -4.35
CA PHE A 90 -4.29 -1.83 -5.60
C PHE A 90 -2.79 -1.59 -5.72
N ASP A 91 -2.08 -2.62 -6.16
CA ASP A 91 -0.82 -2.42 -6.84
C ASP A 91 -1.09 -2.17 -8.31
N VAL A 92 -0.30 -1.27 -8.89
CA VAL A 92 -0.58 -0.66 -10.19
C VAL A 92 0.72 -0.62 -10.97
N GLU A 93 0.96 -1.69 -11.71
CA GLU A 93 2.12 -1.86 -12.56
C GLU A 93 2.02 -0.92 -13.76
N ASN A 94 2.99 -0.01 -13.85
CA ASN A 94 3.24 0.85 -15.01
C ASN A 94 4.77 0.96 -15.17
N ASP A 95 5.31 2.02 -15.79
CA ASP A 95 6.76 2.26 -15.82
C ASP A 95 7.39 2.45 -14.42
N MET A 96 6.57 2.61 -13.37
CA MET A 96 6.95 2.64 -11.95
C MET A 96 5.82 2.01 -11.12
N ASP A 97 6.11 0.97 -10.34
CA ASP A 97 5.12 0.30 -9.48
C ASP A 97 4.62 1.22 -8.36
N ARG A 98 3.31 1.16 -8.10
CA ARG A 98 2.63 2.15 -7.25
C ARG A 98 1.46 1.56 -6.47
N ALA A 99 1.53 1.75 -5.16
CA ALA A 99 0.39 1.62 -4.26
C ALA A 99 -0.69 2.70 -4.52
N VAL A 100 -1.88 2.29 -4.97
CA VAL A 100 -3.05 3.15 -5.16
C VAL A 100 -4.18 2.77 -4.18
N PHE A 101 -4.62 3.73 -3.38
CA PHE A 101 -5.72 3.54 -2.44
C PHE A 101 -7.04 4.02 -3.06
N VAL A 102 -7.96 3.11 -3.34
CA VAL A 102 -9.29 3.42 -3.85
C VAL A 102 -10.26 3.52 -2.67
N ARG A 103 -10.89 4.69 -2.49
CA ARG A 103 -11.91 4.87 -1.45
C ARG A 103 -13.11 3.97 -1.70
N ILE A 104 -13.52 3.24 -0.68
CA ILE A 104 -14.73 2.42 -0.67
C ILE A 104 -15.54 2.72 0.59
N SER A 105 -16.84 2.43 0.56
CA SER A 105 -17.66 2.52 1.77
C SER A 105 -17.24 1.46 2.79
N LEU A 106 -17.53 1.71 4.07
CA LEU A 106 -17.32 0.70 5.12
C LEU A 106 -18.13 -0.56 4.84
N GLU A 107 -19.36 -0.41 4.32
CA GLU A 107 -20.21 -1.55 4.01
C GLU A 107 -19.60 -2.43 2.90
N GLU A 108 -19.07 -1.81 1.83
CA GLU A 108 -18.37 -2.54 0.76
C GLU A 108 -17.13 -3.24 1.29
N ALA A 109 -16.34 -2.56 2.13
CA ALA A 109 -15.15 -3.14 2.75
C ALA A 109 -15.49 -4.36 3.61
N GLU A 110 -16.49 -4.25 4.48
CA GLU A 110 -16.97 -5.36 5.32
C GLU A 110 -17.57 -6.49 4.50
N ARG A 111 -18.25 -6.18 3.40
CA ARG A 111 -18.76 -7.18 2.46
C ARG A 111 -17.63 -7.92 1.75
N ALA A 112 -16.59 -7.21 1.29
CA ALA A 112 -15.42 -7.80 0.65
C ALA A 112 -14.67 -8.73 1.61
N LEU A 113 -14.41 -8.26 2.84
CA LEU A 113 -13.77 -9.07 3.89
C LEU A 113 -14.57 -10.35 4.20
N ARG A 114 -15.91 -10.25 4.30
CA ARG A 114 -16.78 -11.43 4.49
C ARG A 114 -16.75 -12.42 3.33
N LYS A 115 -16.44 -11.95 2.12
CA LYS A 115 -16.28 -12.79 0.92
C LYS A 115 -14.86 -13.37 0.79
N GLY A 116 -13.98 -13.10 1.76
CA GLY A 116 -12.62 -13.64 1.78
C GLY A 116 -11.53 -12.68 1.27
N ALA A 117 -11.85 -11.41 0.99
CA ALA A 117 -10.81 -10.43 0.66
C ALA A 117 -9.84 -10.28 1.84
N MET A 118 -8.56 -10.10 1.53
CA MET A 118 -7.53 -9.92 2.56
C MET A 118 -7.68 -8.58 3.27
N ARG A 119 -7.35 -8.55 4.56
CA ARG A 119 -7.19 -7.31 5.32
C ARG A 119 -5.71 -6.93 5.29
N CYS A 120 -5.40 -5.68 4.99
CA CYS A 120 -4.01 -5.23 4.94
C CYS A 120 -3.31 -5.40 6.28
N THR A 121 -2.04 -5.81 6.25
CA THR A 121 -1.18 -5.87 7.42
C THR A 121 -0.86 -4.46 7.90
N VAL A 122 -1.14 -4.18 9.17
CA VAL A 122 -0.87 -2.89 9.79
C VAL A 122 0.02 -3.07 11.02
N ILE A 123 1.17 -2.40 11.02
CA ILE A 123 2.11 -2.37 12.14
C ILE A 123 2.05 -0.98 12.78
N ASP A 124 1.96 -0.88 14.11
CA ASP A 124 2.05 0.41 14.82
C ASP A 124 3.49 0.64 15.29
N ALA A 125 4.19 1.59 14.64
CA ALA A 125 5.57 1.96 14.90
C ALA A 125 5.70 3.41 15.39
N ARG A 126 4.64 3.94 16.01
CA ARG A 126 4.68 5.25 16.65
C ARG A 126 5.47 5.14 17.95
N GLU A 127 6.68 5.68 17.92
CA GLU A 127 7.42 6.10 19.12
C GLU A 127 6.81 7.38 19.71
#